data_AF-A0A537Y9E9-F1
#
_entry.id   AF-A0A537Y9E9-F1
#
_cell.length_a   1.000
_cell.length_b   1.000
_cell.length_c   1.000
_cell.angle_alpha   90.00
_cell.angle_beta   90.00
_cell.angle_gamma   90.00
#
_symmetry.space_group_name_H-M   'P 1'
#
loop_
_entity.id
_entity.type
_entity.pdbx_description
1 polymer ?
#
loop_
_entity_poly.entity_id
_entity_poly.type
_entity_poly.pdbx_seq_one_letter_code
_entity_poly.pdbx_strand_id
1 'polypeptide(L)'
;AAAAMGIMWIARIGFFFGGGGRRNNVLVTLAMFILAPVAAMLLQMALTRSREFEADRSGARLIGDGNPLASALAKIEAGVRSVPMNVQPAAAQAFIVNPLTGRKMAFSTLFRTHPPTAERIERLRSGQWRG
;
A
#
# COMPACT_ATOMS: atom_id res chain seq x y z
N ALA A 1 -14.65 -2.81 2.03
CA ALA A 1 -14.04 -3.76 2.98
C ALA A 1 -13.00 -3.11 3.92
N ALA A 2 -11.96 -2.43 3.41
CA ALA A 2 -10.90 -1.83 4.24
C ALA A 2 -11.37 -0.76 5.24
N ALA A 3 -12.28 0.13 4.85
CA ALA A 3 -12.86 1.13 5.75
C ALA A 3 -13.63 0.50 6.92
N ALA A 4 -14.41 -0.56 6.65
CA ALA A 4 -15.11 -1.31 7.68
C ALA A 4 -14.13 -2.02 8.64
N MET A 5 -13.03 -2.57 8.14
CA MET A 5 -11.98 -3.16 8.98
C MET A 5 -11.26 -2.10 9.83
N GLY A 6 -11.03 -0.90 9.31
CA GLY A 6 -10.45 0.22 10.05
C GLY A 6 -11.37 0.73 11.17
N ILE A 7 -12.66 0.90 10.87
CA ILE A 7 -13.68 1.26 11.86
C ILE A 7 -13.79 0.18 12.94
N MET A 8 -13.76 -1.09 12.54
CA MET A 8 -13.82 -2.23 13.46
C MET A 8 -12.56 -2.34 14.34
N TRP A 9 -11.37 -1.99 13.81
CA TRP A 9 -10.13 -1.87 14.58
C TRP A 9 -10.19 -0.73 15.60
N ILE A 10 -10.64 0.46 15.19
CA ILE A 10 -10.81 1.62 16.08
C ILE A 10 -11.81 1.31 17.19
N ALA A 11 -12.95 0.70 16.84
CA ALA A 11 -13.96 0.26 17.80
C ALA A 11 -13.41 -0.80 18.77
N ARG A 12 -12.60 -1.76 18.28
CA ARG A 12 -11.96 -2.78 19.10
C ARG A 12 -10.92 -2.19 20.06
N ILE A 13 -10.13 -1.22 19.63
CA ILE A 13 -9.19 -0.48 20.47
C ILE A 13 -9.96 0.30 21.54
N GLY A 14 -11.02 1.03 21.16
CA GLY A 14 -11.88 1.73 22.11
C GLY A 14 -12.50 0.80 23.16
N PHE A 15 -12.89 -0.41 22.77
CA PHE A 15 -13.43 -1.43 23.68
C PHE A 15 -12.35 -2.05 24.60
N PHE A 16 -11.16 -2.37 24.06
CA PHE A 16 -10.07 -3.01 24.81
C PHE A 16 -9.39 -2.05 25.80
N PHE A 17 -9.34 -0.75 25.46
CA PHE A 17 -8.73 0.30 26.31
C PHE A 17 -9.75 1.12 27.11
N GLY A 18 -11.05 1.03 26.80
CA GLY A 18 -12.13 1.76 27.48
C GLY A 18 -12.91 0.95 28.52
N GLY A 19 -12.72 -0.38 28.59
CA GLY A 19 -13.60 -1.28 29.33
C GLY A 19 -13.20 -1.71 30.76
N GLY A 20 -12.15 -1.16 31.38
CA GLY A 20 -11.68 -1.72 32.66
C GLY A 20 -10.91 -0.79 33.59
N GLY A 21 -11.64 -0.10 34.48
CA GLY A 21 -11.25 0.16 35.87
C GLY A 21 -10.05 1.08 36.18
N ARG A 22 -10.35 2.29 36.68
CA ARG A 22 -9.67 3.08 37.74
C ARG A 22 -8.13 3.24 37.75
N ARG A 23 -7.38 2.78 36.75
CA ARG A 23 -5.92 2.99 36.58
C ARG A 23 -5.52 3.25 35.12
N ASN A 24 -6.47 3.76 34.35
CA ASN A 24 -6.30 4.18 32.98
C ASN A 24 -5.44 5.44 33.00
N ASN A 25 -4.14 5.28 32.77
CA ASN A 25 -3.22 6.39 32.59
C ASN A 25 -3.63 7.10 31.29
N VAL A 26 -4.30 8.25 31.40
CA VAL A 26 -4.88 9.01 30.27
C VAL A 26 -3.83 9.25 29.17
N LEU A 27 -2.57 9.39 29.55
CA LEU A 27 -1.43 9.50 28.63
C LEU A 27 -1.25 8.25 27.75
N VAL A 28 -1.41 7.05 28.31
CA VAL A 28 -1.30 5.79 27.58
C VAL A 28 -2.48 5.63 26.62
N THR A 29 -3.69 5.97 27.04
CA THR A 29 -4.88 5.92 26.18
C THR A 29 -4.75 6.90 25.00
N LEU A 30 -4.26 8.12 25.25
CA LEU A 30 -4.02 9.12 24.22
C LEU A 30 -2.89 8.70 23.26
N ALA A 31 -1.81 8.12 23.78
CA ALA A 31 -0.74 7.59 22.95
C ALA A 31 -1.24 6.47 22.02
N MET A 32 -2.04 5.53 22.54
CA MET A 32 -2.62 4.44 21.73
C MET A 32 -3.59 4.95 20.66
N PHE A 33 -4.33 6.03 20.92
CA PHE A 33 -5.24 6.64 19.93
C PHE A 33 -4.49 7.14 18.68
N ILE A 34 -3.24 7.58 18.81
CA ILE A 34 -2.40 8.03 17.70
C ILE A 34 -1.60 6.86 17.11
N LEU A 35 -0.98 6.05 17.96
CA LEU A 35 -0.06 4.99 17.53
C LEU A 35 -0.78 3.84 16.82
N ALA A 36 -1.98 3.47 17.26
CA ALA A 36 -2.66 2.31 16.70
C ALA A 36 -3.14 2.53 15.25
N PRO A 37 -3.72 3.69 14.85
CA PRO A 37 -3.99 3.98 13.45
C PRO A 37 -2.72 4.00 12.57
N VAL A 38 -1.63 4.57 13.07
CA VAL A 38 -0.34 4.59 12.34
C VAL A 38 0.18 3.17 12.12
N ALA A 39 0.16 2.34 13.16
CA ALA A 39 0.55 0.93 13.04
C ALA A 39 -0.34 0.17 12.05
N ALA A 40 -1.66 0.39 12.08
CA ALA A 40 -2.60 -0.24 11.15
C ALA A 40 -2.33 0.19 9.69
N MET A 41 -2.06 1.49 9.46
CA MET A 41 -1.70 2.01 8.14
C MET A 41 -0.41 1.37 7.61
N LEU A 42 0.63 1.29 8.44
CA LEU A 42 1.91 0.67 8.06
C LEU A 42 1.73 -0.82 7.74
N LEU A 43 0.97 -1.55 8.55
CA LEU A 43 0.69 -2.96 8.31
C LEU A 43 -0.11 -3.16 7.01
N GLN A 44 -1.13 -2.33 6.76
CA GLN A 44 -1.91 -2.36 5.52
C GLN A 44 -1.04 -2.08 4.30
N MET A 45 -0.12 -1.11 4.38
CA MET A 45 0.85 -0.82 3.32
C MET A 45 1.83 -1.99 3.10
N ALA A 46 2.29 -2.64 4.16
CA ALA A 46 3.17 -3.81 4.04
C ALA A 46 2.46 -5.00 3.37
N LEU A 47 1.22 -5.28 3.77
CA LEU A 47 0.42 -6.38 3.21
C LEU A 47 0.09 -6.17 1.73
N THR A 48 -0.27 -4.95 1.34
CA THR A 48 -0.54 -4.61 -0.08
C THR A 48 0.70 -4.78 -0.95
N ARG A 49 1.86 -4.31 -0.49
CA ARG A 49 3.14 -4.51 -1.20
C ARG A 49 3.51 -5.99 -1.35
N SER A 50 3.35 -6.78 -0.30
CA SER A 50 3.63 -8.23 -0.35
C SER A 50 2.79 -8.93 -1.42
N ARG A 51 1.50 -8.58 -1.53
CA ARG A 51 0.60 -9.14 -2.54
C ARG A 51 0.99 -8.75 -3.96
N GLU A 52 1.40 -7.51 -4.18
CA GLU A 52 1.87 -7.05 -5.49
C GLU A 52 3.13 -7.79 -5.94
N PHE A 53 4.09 -8.01 -5.04
CA PHE A 53 5.29 -8.78 -5.36
C PHE A 53 4.98 -10.26 -5.62
N GLU A 54 4.04 -10.85 -4.88
CA GLU A 54 3.57 -12.21 -5.12
C GLU A 54 2.86 -12.35 -6.47
N ALA A 55 2.07 -11.35 -6.87
CA ALA A 55 1.43 -11.30 -8.18
C ALA A 55 2.48 -11.21 -9.30
N ASP A 56 3.46 -10.31 -9.17
CA ASP A 56 4.57 -10.18 -10.13
C ASP A 56 5.36 -11.49 -10.27
N ARG A 57 5.66 -12.11 -9.13
CA ARG A 57 6.34 -13.41 -9.07
C ARG A 57 5.54 -14.51 -9.76
N SER A 58 4.24 -14.58 -9.48
CA SER A 58 3.36 -15.58 -10.10
C SER A 58 3.25 -15.38 -11.60
N GLY A 59 3.11 -14.14 -12.06
CA GLY A 59 3.09 -13.80 -13.48
C GLY A 59 4.40 -14.16 -14.19
N ALA A 60 5.55 -13.81 -13.61
CA ALA A 60 6.86 -14.15 -14.17
C ALA A 60 7.10 -15.67 -14.20
N ARG A 61 6.64 -16.42 -13.18
CA ARG A 61 6.72 -17.89 -13.16
C ARG A 61 5.87 -18.55 -14.25
N LEU A 62 4.67 -18.03 -14.50
CA LEU A 62 3.80 -18.53 -15.56
C LEU A 62 4.39 -18.30 -16.96
N ILE A 63 5.08 -17.19 -17.16
CA ILE A 63 5.76 -16.85 -18.42
C ILE A 63 7.12 -17.56 -18.54
N GLY A 64 7.74 -17.92 -17.42
CA GLY A 64 9.11 -18.41 -17.37
C GLY A 64 10.17 -17.31 -17.54
N ASP A 65 9.75 -16.04 -17.62
CA ASP A 65 10.62 -14.86 -17.72
C ASP A 65 9.95 -13.64 -17.06
N GLY A 66 10.74 -12.87 -16.30
CA GLY A 66 10.31 -11.61 -15.69
C GLY A 66 10.47 -10.38 -16.58
N ASN A 67 11.28 -10.45 -17.65
CA ASN A 67 11.55 -9.30 -18.52
C ASN A 67 10.32 -8.76 -19.25
N PRO A 68 9.40 -9.59 -19.79
CA PRO A 68 8.20 -9.09 -20.46
C PRO A 68 7.33 -8.25 -19.50
N LEU A 69 7.15 -8.71 -18.26
CA LEU A 69 6.38 -8.00 -17.25
C LEU A 69 7.08 -6.70 -16.81
N ALA A 70 8.40 -6.73 -16.62
CA ALA A 70 9.18 -5.55 -16.31
C ALA A 70 9.10 -4.48 -17.42
N SER A 71 9.14 -4.90 -18.69
CA SER A 71 8.99 -4.02 -19.85
C SER A 71 7.60 -3.40 -19.92
N ALA A 72 6.55 -4.19 -19.67
CA ALA A 72 5.18 -3.70 -19.61
C ALA A 72 4.99 -2.64 -18.52
N LEU A 73 5.49 -2.90 -17.30
CA LEU A 73 5.45 -1.95 -16.19
C LEU A 73 6.16 -0.63 -16.53
N ALA A 74 7.34 -0.71 -17.15
CA ALA A 74 8.08 0.48 -17.59
C ALA A 74 7.29 1.31 -18.61
N LYS A 75 6.62 0.65 -19.57
CA LYS A 75 5.79 1.31 -20.58
C LYS A 75 4.57 1.98 -19.98
N ILE A 76 3.90 1.31 -19.03
CA ILE A 76 2.73 1.87 -18.33
C ILE A 76 3.13 3.10 -17.49
N GLU A 77 4.21 2.99 -16.71
CA GLU A 77 4.74 4.10 -15.90
C GLU A 77 5.10 5.31 -16.76
N ALA A 78 5.74 5.10 -17.92
CA ALA A 78 6.05 6.17 -18.86
C ALA A 78 4.79 6.87 -19.38
N GLY A 79 3.76 6.11 -19.76
CA GLY A 79 2.48 6.66 -20.22
C GLY A 79 1.73 7.46 -19.15
N VAL A 80 1.77 7.00 -17.89
CA VAL A 80 1.11 7.71 -16.78
C VAL A 80 1.83 8.98 -16.37
N ARG A 81 3.15 9.05 -16.57
CA ARG A 81 3.91 10.30 -16.39
C ARG A 81 3.66 11.32 -17.49
N SER A 82 3.48 10.86 -18.74
CA SER A 82 3.25 11.77 -19.87
C SER A 82 1.82 12.31 -19.92
N VAL A 83 0.84 11.52 -19.46
CA VAL A 83 -0.58 11.92 -19.45
C VAL A 83 -1.13 11.81 -18.01
N PRO A 84 -0.99 12.86 -17.19
CA PRO A 84 -1.51 12.84 -15.83
C PRO A 84 -3.05 12.76 -15.84
N MET A 85 -3.58 11.75 -15.16
CA MET A 85 -5.03 11.54 -15.08
C MET A 85 -5.65 12.31 -13.91
N ASN A 86 -6.79 12.95 -14.14
CA ASN A 86 -7.56 13.59 -13.08
C ASN A 86 -8.47 12.57 -12.37
N VAL A 87 -7.88 11.74 -11.50
CA VAL A 87 -8.63 10.75 -10.71
C VAL A 87 -8.79 11.20 -9.25
N GLN A 88 -9.87 10.76 -8.62
CA GLN A 88 -10.06 10.91 -7.18
C GLN A 88 -9.04 10.04 -6.42
N PRO A 89 -8.40 10.54 -5.36
CA PRO A 89 -7.41 9.75 -4.60
C PRO A 89 -7.95 8.40 -4.09
N ALA A 90 -9.24 8.33 -3.73
CA ALA A 90 -9.88 7.09 -3.29
C ALA A 90 -9.94 6.00 -4.39
N ALA A 91 -9.90 6.40 -5.66
CA ALA A 91 -9.88 5.49 -6.80
C ALA A 91 -8.46 5.03 -7.17
N ALA A 92 -7.40 5.65 -6.62
CA ALA A 92 -6.02 5.37 -7.01
C ALA A 92 -5.60 3.91 -6.78
N GLN A 93 -6.21 3.24 -5.80
CA GLN A 93 -5.98 1.82 -5.49
C GLN A 93 -6.47 0.83 -6.56
N ALA A 94 -7.28 1.26 -7.52
CA ALA A 94 -7.76 0.43 -8.62
C ALA A 94 -6.80 0.43 -9.83
N PHE A 95 -5.73 1.22 -9.78
CA PHE A 95 -4.80 1.42 -10.90
C PHE A 95 -3.51 0.63 -10.70
N ILE A 96 -2.97 0.09 -11.79
CA ILE A 96 -1.75 -0.72 -11.82
C ILE A 96 -0.51 0.11 -11.43
N VAL A 97 -0.46 1.38 -11.85
CA VAL A 97 0.57 2.36 -11.46
C VAL A 97 -0.11 3.58 -10.86
N ASN A 98 0.62 4.32 -10.02
CA ASN A 98 0.08 5.46 -9.30
C ASN A 98 -0.40 6.57 -10.28
N PRO A 99 -1.71 6.87 -10.34
CA PRO A 99 -2.24 7.86 -11.27
C PRO A 99 -2.05 9.31 -10.78
N LEU A 100 -1.55 9.51 -9.55
CA LEU A 100 -1.38 10.82 -8.91
C LEU A 100 0.03 11.42 -9.09
N THR A 101 0.85 10.87 -9.98
CA THR A 101 2.28 11.22 -10.19
C THR A 101 2.55 12.70 -10.50
N GLY A 102 1.56 13.44 -11.03
CA GLY A 102 1.67 14.88 -11.32
C GLY A 102 1.25 15.83 -10.19
N ARG A 103 0.65 15.34 -9.10
CA ARG A 103 0.24 16.19 -7.97
C ARG A 103 1.35 16.20 -6.92
N LYS A 104 1.97 17.35 -6.68
CA LYS A 104 2.88 17.62 -5.55
C LYS A 104 2.12 17.58 -4.21
N MET A 105 1.55 16.43 -3.85
CA MET A 105 0.98 16.24 -2.53
C MET A 105 2.08 15.78 -1.58
N ALA A 106 2.29 16.52 -0.49
CA ALA A 106 3.25 16.20 0.57
C ALA A 106 3.05 14.78 1.15
N PHE A 107 1.85 14.21 0.97
CA PHE A 107 1.47 12.86 1.40
C PHE A 107 1.32 11.85 0.25
N SER A 108 1.81 12.15 -0.96
CA SER A 108 1.70 11.23 -2.11
C SER A 108 2.29 9.84 -1.81
N THR A 109 3.25 9.74 -0.89
CA THR A 109 3.85 8.49 -0.42
C THR A 109 2.97 7.71 0.56
N LEU A 110 2.13 8.39 1.34
CA LEU A 110 1.19 7.77 2.28
C LEU A 110 -0.05 7.19 1.58
N PHE A 111 -0.42 7.75 0.43
CA PHE A 111 -1.51 7.25 -0.41
C PHE A 111 -1.02 6.36 -1.57
N ARG A 112 0.27 6.02 -1.63
CA ARG A 112 0.79 5.00 -2.56
C ARG A 112 0.42 3.62 -2.02
N THR A 113 -0.63 3.04 -2.61
CA THR A 113 -1.12 1.70 -2.28
C THR A 113 -0.31 0.58 -2.92
N HIS A 114 0.59 0.90 -3.85
CA HIS A 114 1.49 -0.04 -4.51
C HIS A 114 2.96 0.28 -4.18
N PRO A 115 3.86 -0.73 -4.20
CA PRO A 115 5.29 -0.48 -4.16
C PRO A 115 5.71 0.33 -5.41
N PRO A 116 6.80 1.11 -5.34
CA PRO A 116 7.30 1.85 -6.49
C PRO A 116 7.50 0.94 -7.70
N THR A 117 7.06 1.38 -8.90
CA THR A 117 7.21 0.62 -10.15
C THR A 117 8.67 0.22 -10.40
N ALA A 118 9.62 1.09 -10.06
CA ALA A 118 11.05 0.81 -10.18
C ALA A 118 11.49 -0.41 -9.35
N GLU A 119 11.00 -0.55 -8.12
CA GLU A 119 11.32 -1.68 -7.26
C GLU A 119 10.76 -2.99 -7.85
N ARG A 120 9.54 -2.96 -8.39
CA ARG A 120 8.94 -4.12 -9.06
C ARG A 120 9.75 -4.56 -10.28
N ILE A 121 10.16 -3.60 -11.12
CA ILE A 121 10.99 -3.84 -12.31
C ILE A 121 12.33 -4.46 -11.91
N GLU A 122 12.97 -3.95 -10.86
CA GLU A 122 14.24 -4.46 -10.36
C GLU A 122 14.11 -5.93 -9.92
N ARG A 123 13.12 -6.26 -9.09
CA ARG A 123 12.89 -7.65 -8.62
C ARG A 123 12.62 -8.63 -9.77
N LEU A 124 11.88 -8.18 -10.79
CA LEU A 124 11.60 -8.98 -11.98
C LEU A 124 12.86 -9.25 -12.80
N ARG A 125 13.69 -8.23 -13.03
CA ARG A 125 14.94 -8.34 -13.79
C ARG A 125 16.03 -9.07 -13.03
N SER A 126 16.09 -8.94 -11.71
CA SER A 126 17.09 -9.62 -10.87
C SER A 126 16.76 -11.09 -10.60
N GLY A 127 15.65 -11.61 -11.13
CA GLY A 127 15.28 -13.02 -10.97
C GLY A 127 14.73 -13.41 -9.60
N GLN A 128 14.36 -12.44 -8.74
CA GLN A 128 13.83 -12.72 -7.39
C GLN A 128 12.51 -13.51 -7.40
N TRP A 129 11.82 -13.57 -8.53
CA TRP A 129 10.61 -14.37 -8.75
C TRP A 129 10.88 -15.89 -8.86
N ARG A 130 12.14 -16.31 -9.02
CA ARG A 130 12.52 -17.73 -9.17
C ARG A 130 12.58 -18.50 -7.85
N GLY A 131 13.01 -17.83 -6.77
CA GLY A 131 12.93 -18.36 -5.40
C GLY A 131 11.50 -18.45 -4.92
#